data_AF-A0A673HXV9-F1
#
_entry.id   AF-A0A673HXV9-F1
#
_cell.length_a   1.000
_cell.length_b   1.000
_cell.length_c   1.000
_cell.angle_alpha   90.00
_cell.angle_beta   90.00
_cell.angle_gamma   90.00
#
_symmetry.space_group_name_H-M   'P 1'
#
loop_
_entity.id
_entity.type
_entity.pdbx_description
1 polymer ?
#
loop_
_entity_poly.entity_id
_entity_poly.type
_entity_poly.pdbx_seq_one_letter_code
_entity_poly.pdbx_strand_id
1 'polypeptide(L)'
;MGAVSVLSVCVSNMRYVETPRAVFGVPLISLRKSGQMRQGLPLVLTHIVEFVEKHGLSKSGLFRASGSVKRCRELRISFDQGGFPEFDSGDILTPASLLKVFLRELPGALIPESHRTQLLNVELNQAVRTILNSLPEEHFNVLCYLMFFLSRAAAESHLNLMTSGNLSIVFGPSIFQ
;
A
#
# COMPACT_ATOMS: atom_id res chain seq x y z
N MET A 1 -7.99 7.81 -60.82
CA MET A 1 -8.09 8.57 -59.55
C MET A 1 -9.44 8.25 -58.95
N GLY A 2 -9.48 7.73 -57.72
CA GLY A 2 -10.71 7.35 -57.02
C GLY A 2 -10.65 5.92 -56.50
N ALA A 3 -10.15 5.77 -55.28
CA ALA A 3 -9.94 4.52 -54.57
C ALA A 3 -11.25 3.95 -53.97
N VAL A 4 -11.35 2.62 -53.92
CA VAL A 4 -11.65 1.73 -52.77
C VAL A 4 -12.64 2.31 -51.72
N SER A 5 -13.78 1.69 -51.41
CA SER A 5 -13.77 0.50 -50.54
C SER A 5 -15.07 -0.29 -50.55
N VAL A 6 -14.89 -1.59 -50.78
CA VAL A 6 -15.81 -2.67 -50.45
C VAL A 6 -15.53 -3.11 -48.99
N LEU A 7 -16.48 -3.86 -48.40
CA LEU A 7 -16.44 -4.59 -47.12
C LEU A 7 -16.92 -3.74 -45.92
N SER A 8 -18.22 -3.68 -45.64
CA SER A 8 -19.04 -4.73 -45.03
C SER A 8 -18.44 -5.28 -43.73
N VAL A 9 -18.86 -4.67 -42.62
CA VAL A 9 -19.19 -5.24 -41.31
C VAL A 9 -18.68 -6.66 -41.04
N CYS A 10 -17.68 -6.76 -40.16
CA CYS A 10 -17.43 -7.89 -39.26
C CYS A 10 -16.49 -7.43 -38.13
N VAL A 11 -17.00 -6.65 -37.16
CA VAL A 11 -16.34 -6.49 -35.85
C VAL A 11 -17.33 -6.92 -34.78
N SER A 12 -17.66 -8.21 -34.79
CA SER A 12 -18.43 -8.85 -33.73
C SER A 12 -17.46 -9.47 -32.73
N ASN A 13 -17.55 -9.03 -31.47
CA ASN A 13 -16.98 -9.67 -30.27
C ASN A 13 -15.45 -9.70 -30.09
N MET A 14 -14.82 -8.52 -30.05
CA MET A 14 -13.68 -8.37 -29.15
C MET A 14 -14.26 -8.03 -27.76
N ARG A 15 -14.59 -9.06 -26.97
CA ARG A 15 -14.76 -8.84 -25.53
C ARG A 15 -13.39 -8.40 -25.02
N TYR A 16 -13.21 -7.11 -24.78
CA TYR A 16 -12.12 -6.64 -23.94
C TYR A 16 -12.34 -7.36 -22.61
N VAL A 17 -11.57 -8.40 -22.35
CA VAL A 17 -11.48 -8.95 -21.00
C VAL A 17 -10.83 -7.82 -20.23
N GLU A 18 -11.64 -6.98 -19.57
CA GLU A 18 -11.11 -6.02 -18.62
C GLU A 18 -10.30 -6.84 -17.62
N THR A 19 -8.97 -6.75 -17.73
CA THR A 19 -8.09 -7.35 -16.74
C THR A 19 -8.49 -6.77 -15.40
N PRO A 20 -8.70 -7.61 -14.37
CA PRO A 20 -9.09 -7.12 -13.06
C PRO A 20 -8.13 -6.00 -12.63
N ARG A 21 -8.68 -4.81 -12.30
CA ARG A 21 -7.92 -3.64 -11.84
C ARG A 21 -7.46 -3.80 -10.38
N ALA A 22 -7.23 -5.04 -9.94
CA ALA A 22 -6.87 -5.34 -8.57
C ALA A 22 -5.60 -4.57 -8.19
N VAL A 23 -5.69 -3.83 -7.09
CA VAL A 23 -4.57 -3.09 -6.51
C VAL A 23 -4.13 -3.69 -5.18
N PHE A 24 -4.98 -4.49 -4.53
CA PHE A 24 -4.64 -5.33 -3.40
C PHE A 24 -4.23 -6.73 -3.85
N GLY A 25 -3.35 -7.39 -3.10
CA GLY A 25 -2.97 -8.78 -3.39
C GLY A 25 -2.07 -8.96 -4.61
N VAL A 26 -1.49 -7.88 -5.15
CA VAL A 26 -0.68 -7.91 -6.37
C VAL A 26 0.75 -7.42 -6.10
N PRO A 27 1.75 -7.89 -6.86
CA PRO A 27 3.11 -7.39 -6.73
C PRO A 27 3.20 -5.89 -7.01
N LEU A 28 4.07 -5.16 -6.29
CA LEU A 28 4.27 -3.72 -6.49
C LEU A 28 4.67 -3.38 -7.94
N ILE A 29 5.47 -4.24 -8.58
CA ILE A 29 5.84 -4.09 -9.99
C ILE A 29 4.62 -4.13 -10.94
N SER A 30 3.56 -4.87 -10.58
CA SER A 30 2.32 -4.92 -11.35
C SER A 30 1.57 -3.59 -11.28
N LEU A 31 1.57 -2.93 -10.11
CA LEU A 31 0.99 -1.59 -9.94
C LEU A 31 1.74 -0.54 -10.77
N ARG A 32 3.08 -0.64 -10.85
CA ARG A 32 3.88 0.22 -11.74
C ARG A 32 3.46 0.04 -13.20
N LYS A 33 3.38 -1.21 -13.66
CA LYS A 33 3.03 -1.55 -15.06
C LYS A 33 1.61 -1.15 -15.44
N SER A 34 0.67 -1.16 -14.49
CA SER A 34 -0.73 -0.77 -14.72
C SER A 34 -1.01 0.72 -14.51
N GLY A 35 0.01 1.55 -14.26
CA GLY A 35 -0.14 2.98 -14.03
C GLY A 35 -0.79 3.33 -12.68
N GLN A 36 -0.83 2.38 -11.73
CA GLN A 36 -1.36 2.56 -10.38
C GLN A 36 -0.30 3.08 -9.40
N MET A 37 0.75 3.71 -9.92
CA MET A 37 1.79 4.36 -9.14
C MET A 37 2.05 5.79 -9.63
N ARG A 38 2.35 6.68 -8.69
CA ARG A 38 2.84 8.04 -8.95
C ARG A 38 4.07 8.28 -8.10
N GLN A 39 5.14 8.80 -8.72
CA GLN A 39 6.43 9.04 -8.04
C GLN A 39 6.96 7.80 -7.29
N GLY A 40 6.79 6.60 -7.87
CA GLY A 40 7.26 5.35 -7.29
C GLY A 40 6.40 4.79 -6.14
N LEU A 41 5.24 5.39 -5.84
CA LEU A 41 4.35 4.96 -4.76
C LEU A 41 2.98 4.52 -5.28
N PRO A 42 2.37 3.45 -4.72
CA PRO A 42 1.00 3.06 -5.03
C PRO A 42 -0.01 4.16 -4.71
N LEU A 43 -0.94 4.40 -5.62
CA LEU A 43 -2.00 5.41 -5.43
C LEU A 43 -2.91 5.07 -4.24
N VAL A 44 -3.23 3.79 -4.05
CA VAL A 44 -4.03 3.32 -2.90
C VAL A 44 -3.32 3.58 -1.56
N LEU A 45 -2.00 3.34 -1.51
CA LEU A 45 -1.21 3.52 -0.30
C LEU A 45 -1.08 5.00 0.06
N THR A 46 -0.78 5.85 -0.91
CA THR A 46 -0.68 7.31 -0.71
C THR A 46 -2.01 7.90 -0.26
N HIS A 47 -3.12 7.55 -0.93
CA HIS A 47 -4.46 8.01 -0.56
C HIS A 47 -4.84 7.65 0.88
N ILE A 48 -4.54 6.42 1.32
CA ILE A 48 -4.79 5.99 2.71
C ILE A 48 -3.89 6.75 3.69
N VAL A 49 -2.58 6.81 3.42
CA VAL A 49 -1.61 7.43 4.33
C VAL A 49 -1.88 8.92 4.49
N GLU A 50 -2.09 9.66 3.40
CA GLU A 50 -2.37 11.09 3.43
C GLU A 50 -3.62 11.41 4.28
N PHE A 51 -4.67 10.59 4.16
CA PHE A 51 -5.87 10.76 4.97
C PHE A 51 -5.62 10.50 6.45
N VAL A 52 -4.95 9.39 6.78
CA VAL A 52 -4.65 9.05 8.19
C VAL A 52 -3.69 10.06 8.81
N GLU A 53 -2.73 10.56 8.04
CA GLU A 53 -1.80 11.58 8.48
C GLU A 53 -2.48 12.92 8.77
N LYS A 54 -3.46 13.29 7.93
CA LYS A 54 -4.20 14.53 8.10
C LYS A 54 -5.19 14.50 9.27
N HIS A 55 -5.82 13.35 9.52
CA HIS A 55 -6.98 13.27 10.42
C HIS A 55 -6.77 12.37 11.66
N GLY A 56 -5.74 11.53 11.68
CA GLY A 56 -5.65 10.42 12.62
C GLY A 56 -4.50 10.42 13.59
N LEU A 57 -3.49 11.29 13.43
CA LEU A 57 -2.26 11.21 14.23
C LEU A 57 -2.49 11.41 15.73
N SER A 58 -3.58 12.04 16.16
CA SER A 58 -3.93 12.20 17.58
C SER A 58 -4.89 11.12 18.11
N LYS A 59 -5.33 10.17 17.28
CA LYS A 59 -6.29 9.13 17.69
C LYS A 59 -5.63 8.10 18.59
N SER A 60 -6.07 8.03 19.86
CA SER A 60 -5.66 6.98 20.79
C SER A 60 -5.83 5.58 20.19
N GLY A 61 -4.74 4.80 20.24
CA GLY A 61 -4.69 3.44 19.70
C GLY A 61 -4.66 3.35 18.18
N LEU A 62 -4.27 4.42 17.46
CA LEU A 62 -4.08 4.40 16.01
C LEU A 62 -3.25 3.16 15.59
N PHE A 63 -3.69 2.45 14.55
CA PHE A 63 -3.13 1.16 14.09
C PHE A 63 -3.23 -0.03 15.05
N ARG A 64 -3.29 0.17 16.37
CA ARG A 64 -3.51 -0.92 17.34
C ARG A 64 -4.98 -1.38 17.33
N ALA A 65 -5.91 -0.43 17.41
CA ALA A 65 -7.33 -0.73 17.34
C ALA A 65 -7.76 -1.09 15.91
N SER A 66 -8.74 -1.98 15.79
CA SER A 66 -9.31 -2.38 14.51
C SER A 66 -10.48 -1.47 14.14
N GLY A 67 -10.51 -1.05 12.87
CA GLY A 67 -11.68 -0.41 12.28
C GLY A 67 -12.77 -1.40 11.89
N SER A 68 -13.80 -0.90 11.23
CA SER A 68 -14.90 -1.73 10.73
C SER A 68 -14.41 -2.70 9.64
N VAL A 69 -14.51 -4.00 9.91
CA VAL A 69 -14.14 -5.06 8.94
C VAL A 69 -14.99 -4.97 7.67
N LYS A 70 -16.29 -4.72 7.83
CA LYS A 70 -17.22 -4.53 6.71
C LYS A 70 -16.80 -3.35 5.84
N ARG A 71 -16.53 -2.19 6.46
CA ARG A 71 -16.14 -0.98 5.72
C ARG A 71 -14.76 -1.14 5.07
N CYS A 72 -13.80 -1.79 5.75
CA CYS A 72 -12.50 -2.11 5.14
C CYS A 72 -12.67 -2.93 3.86
N ARG A 73 -13.54 -3.95 3.88
CA ARG A 73 -13.83 -4.77 2.69
C ARG A 73 -14.46 -3.94 1.56
N GLU A 74 -15.42 -3.07 1.87
CA GLU A 74 -16.05 -2.18 0.88
C GLU A 74 -15.03 -1.24 0.23
N LEU A 75 -14.19 -0.59 1.03
CA LEU A 75 -13.14 0.31 0.55
C LEU A 75 -12.13 -0.43 -0.34
N ARG A 76 -11.69 -1.61 0.08
CA ARG A 76 -10.81 -2.49 -0.70
C ARG A 76 -11.42 -2.83 -2.06
N ILE A 77 -12.69 -3.26 -2.08
CA ILE A 77 -13.40 -3.59 -3.34
C ILE A 77 -13.47 -2.38 -4.26
N SER A 78 -13.77 -1.20 -3.71
CA SER A 78 -13.82 0.05 -4.50
C SER A 78 -12.47 0.34 -5.17
N PHE A 79 -11.36 0.20 -4.44
CA PHE A 79 -10.01 0.35 -4.99
C PHE A 79 -9.69 -0.70 -6.07
N ASP A 80 -10.01 -1.98 -5.84
CA ASP A 80 -9.76 -3.05 -6.81
C ASP A 80 -10.59 -2.90 -8.10
N GLN A 81 -11.66 -2.12 -8.07
CA GLN A 81 -12.47 -1.76 -9.23
C GLN A 81 -11.97 -0.46 -9.91
N GLY A 82 -10.88 0.13 -9.43
CA GLY A 82 -10.30 1.37 -9.94
C GLY A 82 -10.97 2.65 -9.41
N GLY A 83 -11.77 2.54 -8.35
CA GLY A 83 -12.33 3.69 -7.63
C GLY A 83 -11.33 4.32 -6.66
N PHE A 84 -11.67 5.54 -6.22
CA PHE A 84 -11.00 6.25 -5.12
C PHE A 84 -12.05 6.58 -4.07
N PRO A 85 -12.31 5.69 -3.10
CA PRO A 85 -13.36 5.89 -2.13
C PRO A 85 -13.05 7.06 -1.19
N GLU A 86 -14.10 7.75 -0.78
CA GLU A 86 -14.03 8.75 0.29
C GLU A 86 -13.90 8.07 1.66
N PHE A 87 -13.10 8.68 2.52
CA PHE A 87 -12.93 8.27 3.90
C PHE A 87 -13.64 9.24 4.83
N ASP A 88 -14.18 8.71 5.93
CA ASP A 88 -14.78 9.49 7.01
C ASP A 88 -13.78 9.63 8.15
N SER A 89 -13.51 10.87 8.58
CA SER A 89 -12.59 11.14 9.69
C SER A 89 -13.14 10.64 11.03
N GLY A 90 -14.46 10.46 11.14
CA GLY A 90 -15.11 9.83 12.30
C GLY A 90 -14.76 8.35 12.45
N ASP A 91 -14.42 7.68 11.34
CA ASP A 91 -14.02 6.27 11.29
C ASP A 91 -12.56 6.10 10.85
N ILE A 92 -11.66 6.85 11.48
CA ILE A 92 -10.22 6.84 11.15
C ILE A 92 -9.54 5.47 11.33
N LEU A 93 -10.10 4.59 12.16
CA LEU A 93 -9.55 3.25 12.42
C LEU A 93 -9.69 2.32 11.20
N THR A 94 -10.70 2.55 10.35
CA THR A 94 -10.92 1.79 9.12
C THR A 94 -9.82 2.03 8.07
N PRO A 95 -9.53 3.25 7.59
CA PRO A 95 -8.41 3.48 6.67
C PRO A 95 -7.07 3.09 7.30
N ALA A 96 -6.87 3.28 8.61
CA ALA A 96 -5.67 2.80 9.31
C ALA A 96 -5.53 1.27 9.26
N SER A 97 -6.65 0.54 9.40
CA SER A 97 -6.68 -0.92 9.24
C SER A 97 -6.46 -1.35 7.79
N LEU A 98 -7.00 -0.60 6.83
CA LEU A 98 -6.86 -0.84 5.40
C LEU A 98 -5.39 -0.70 4.94
N LEU A 99 -4.63 0.24 5.51
CA LEU A 99 -3.18 0.34 5.26
C LEU A 99 -2.45 -0.96 5.61
N LYS A 100 -2.74 -1.52 6.78
CA LYS A 100 -2.17 -2.81 7.21
C LYS A 100 -2.62 -3.95 6.32
N VAL A 101 -3.86 -3.93 5.83
CA VAL A 101 -4.37 -4.92 4.86
C VAL A 101 -3.60 -4.83 3.55
N PHE A 102 -3.39 -3.63 3.01
CA PHE A 102 -2.63 -3.43 1.78
C PHE A 102 -1.22 -4.03 1.87
N LEU A 103 -0.49 -3.68 2.94
CA LEU A 103 0.86 -4.21 3.18
C LEU A 103 0.84 -5.73 3.38
N ARG A 104 -0.15 -6.24 4.13
CA ARG A 104 -0.25 -7.67 4.44
C ARG A 104 -0.58 -8.55 3.24
N GLU A 105 -1.29 -8.01 2.27
CA GLU A 105 -1.65 -8.73 1.05
C GLU A 105 -0.56 -8.64 -0.04
N LEU A 106 0.53 -7.89 0.17
CA LEU A 106 1.63 -7.85 -0.80
C LEU A 106 2.26 -9.23 -0.98
N PRO A 107 2.28 -9.78 -2.22
CA PRO A 107 2.99 -11.02 -2.50
C PRO A 107 4.49 -10.87 -2.24
N GLY A 108 5.04 -11.75 -1.40
CA GLY A 108 6.47 -11.72 -1.04
C GLY A 108 6.87 -10.66 -0.01
N ALA A 109 5.89 -10.03 0.66
CA ALA A 109 6.08 -8.98 1.68
C ALA A 109 6.70 -7.68 1.16
N LEU A 110 6.63 -6.63 2.00
CA LEU A 110 7.30 -5.36 1.68
C LEU A 110 8.82 -5.51 1.76
N ILE A 111 9.32 -6.24 2.76
CA ILE A 111 10.73 -6.65 2.84
C ILE A 111 10.78 -8.16 2.57
N PRO A 112 11.24 -8.58 1.38
CA PRO A 112 11.29 -10.00 1.03
C PRO A 112 12.16 -10.83 1.95
N GLU A 113 11.85 -12.12 2.06
CA GLU A 113 12.53 -13.08 2.94
C GLU A 113 14.06 -13.09 2.80
N SER A 114 14.57 -12.93 1.59
CA SER A 114 16.00 -12.85 1.31
C SER A 114 16.67 -11.67 2.03
N HIS A 115 16.02 -10.51 2.04
CA HIS A 115 16.51 -9.30 2.71
C HIS A 115 16.29 -9.40 4.22
N ARG A 116 15.16 -9.96 4.66
CA ARG A 116 14.88 -10.21 6.08
C ARG A 116 15.97 -11.10 6.71
N THR A 117 16.34 -12.18 6.04
CA THR A 117 17.41 -13.08 6.50
C THR A 117 18.74 -12.36 6.60
N GLN A 118 19.08 -11.48 5.65
CA GLN A 118 20.30 -10.66 5.73
C GLN A 118 20.25 -9.70 6.91
N LEU A 119 19.12 -9.04 7.16
CA LEU A 119 18.93 -8.10 8.27
C LEU A 119 19.10 -8.76 9.64
N LEU A 120 18.73 -10.04 9.79
CA LEU A 120 18.92 -10.79 11.04
C LEU A 120 20.37 -11.12 11.35
N ASN A 121 21.25 -11.11 10.34
CA ASN A 121 22.64 -11.57 10.44
C ASN A 121 23.67 -10.42 10.47
N VAL A 122 23.23 -9.16 10.56
CA VAL A 122 24.12 -8.00 10.57
C VAL A 122 24.05 -7.24 11.89
N GLU A 123 25.20 -6.77 12.36
CA GLU A 123 25.24 -5.81 13.47
C GLU A 123 24.66 -4.45 13.02
N LEU A 124 23.87 -3.85 13.90
CA LEU A 124 23.03 -2.67 13.66
C LEU A 124 23.86 -1.45 13.22
N ASN A 125 24.07 -1.23 11.91
CA ASN A 125 24.84 -0.10 11.35
C ASN A 125 24.69 0.03 9.82
N GLN A 126 25.72 0.55 9.14
CA GLN A 126 25.85 0.72 7.68
C GLN A 126 25.41 -0.49 6.86
N ALA A 127 25.58 -1.72 7.38
CA ALA A 127 25.15 -2.94 6.74
C ALA A 127 23.62 -2.98 6.49
N VAL A 128 22.81 -2.47 7.43
CA VAL A 128 21.35 -2.37 7.27
C VAL A 128 21.00 -1.43 6.12
N ARG A 129 21.66 -0.27 6.03
CA ARG A 129 21.45 0.68 4.93
C ARG A 129 21.78 0.04 3.58
N THR A 130 22.88 -0.70 3.49
CA THR A 130 23.27 -1.40 2.26
C THR A 130 22.22 -2.43 1.83
N ILE A 131 21.70 -3.24 2.77
CA ILE A 131 20.65 -4.24 2.48
C ILE A 131 19.35 -3.57 2.06
N LEU A 132 18.92 -2.51 2.74
CA LEU A 132 17.69 -1.81 2.35
C LEU A 132 17.84 -1.15 0.97
N ASN A 133 19.01 -0.58 0.66
CA ASN A 133 19.29 0.00 -0.65
C ASN A 133 19.37 -1.03 -1.80
N SER A 134 19.47 -2.34 -1.50
CA SER A 134 19.41 -3.40 -2.51
C SER A 134 17.99 -3.90 -2.79
N LEU A 135 16.98 -3.39 -2.08
CA LEU A 135 15.59 -3.70 -2.37
C LEU A 135 15.22 -3.24 -3.79
N PRO A 136 14.29 -3.94 -4.47
CA PRO A 136 13.68 -3.41 -5.68
C PRO A 136 13.13 -2.00 -5.45
N GLU A 137 13.25 -1.13 -6.46
CA GLU A 137 12.92 0.29 -6.39
C GLU A 137 11.53 0.54 -5.77
N GLU A 138 10.53 -0.23 -6.19
CA GLU A 138 9.16 -0.09 -5.69
C GLU A 138 9.04 -0.43 -4.20
N HIS A 139 9.75 -1.46 -3.75
CA HIS A 139 9.76 -1.86 -2.33
C HIS A 139 10.49 -0.83 -1.48
N PHE A 140 11.63 -0.34 -1.94
CA PHE A 140 12.40 0.68 -1.25
C PHE A 140 11.60 1.98 -1.07
N ASN A 141 10.95 2.46 -2.15
CA ASN A 141 10.15 3.68 -2.11
C ASN A 141 8.98 3.56 -1.13
N VAL A 142 8.24 2.45 -1.17
CA VAL A 142 7.13 2.19 -0.24
C VAL A 142 7.64 2.10 1.20
N LEU A 143 8.76 1.44 1.44
CA LEU A 143 9.37 1.34 2.76
C LEU A 143 9.77 2.72 3.31
N CYS A 144 10.47 3.53 2.53
CA CYS A 144 10.87 4.88 2.94
C CYS A 144 9.67 5.75 3.28
N TYR A 145 8.64 5.73 2.42
CA TYR A 145 7.42 6.50 2.65
C TYR A 145 6.66 6.03 3.89
N LEU A 146 6.54 4.71 4.10
CA LEU A 146 5.93 4.14 5.29
C LEU A 146 6.71 4.50 6.56
N MET A 147 8.04 4.38 6.55
CA MET A 147 8.87 4.70 7.72
C MET A 147 8.80 6.18 8.07
N PHE A 148 8.77 7.07 7.08
CA PHE A 148 8.56 8.50 7.29
C PHE A 148 7.21 8.77 7.98
N PHE A 149 6.13 8.20 7.44
CA PHE A 149 4.79 8.35 8.02
C PHE A 149 4.69 7.77 9.45
N LEU A 150 5.22 6.57 9.69
CA LEU A 150 5.24 5.95 11.01
C LEU A 150 6.07 6.76 12.02
N SER A 151 7.15 7.41 11.58
CA SER A 151 7.92 8.32 12.44
C SER A 151 7.09 9.53 12.90
N ARG A 152 6.23 10.07 12.02
CA ARG A 152 5.30 11.15 12.38
C ARG A 152 4.21 10.68 13.34
N ALA A 153 3.67 9.48 13.13
CA ALA A 153 2.75 8.87 14.09
C ALA A 153 3.41 8.66 15.46
N ALA A 154 4.67 8.18 15.49
CA ALA A 154 5.42 8.01 16.73
C ALA A 154 5.73 9.34 17.43
N ALA A 155 5.95 10.44 16.70
CA ALA A 155 6.16 11.76 17.30
C ALA A 155 4.92 12.24 18.10
N GLU A 156 3.72 11.82 17.66
CA GLU A 156 2.45 12.10 18.34
C GLU A 156 2.09 11.05 19.41
N SER A 157 3.05 10.22 19.87
CA SER A 157 2.78 9.13 20.82
C SER A 157 2.21 9.59 22.16
N HIS A 158 2.40 10.87 22.52
CA HIS A 158 1.80 11.47 23.72
C HIS A 158 0.27 11.62 23.60
N LEU A 159 -0.28 11.66 22.38
CA LEU A 159 -1.72 11.70 22.11
C LEU A 159 -2.26 10.33 21.69
N ASN A 160 -1.63 9.70 20.69
CA ASN A 160 -2.13 8.44 20.12
C ASN A 160 -1.69 7.18 20.88
N LEU A 161 -0.76 7.30 21.83
CA LEU A 161 -0.21 6.21 22.66
C LEU A 161 0.62 5.17 21.90
N MET A 162 1.05 5.50 20.68
CA MET A 162 1.79 4.60 19.79
C MET A 162 3.24 5.07 19.63
N THR A 163 4.11 4.58 20.50
CA THR A 163 5.56 4.74 20.36
C THR A 163 6.10 3.97 19.15
N SER A 164 7.34 4.25 18.74
CA SER A 164 8.03 3.48 17.70
C SER A 164 8.05 1.97 17.98
N GLY A 165 8.22 1.57 19.25
CA GLY A 165 8.15 0.17 19.68
C GLY A 165 6.74 -0.42 19.57
N ASN A 166 5.70 0.34 19.91
CA ASN A 166 4.32 -0.13 19.74
C ASN A 166 3.98 -0.30 18.25
N LEU A 167 4.40 0.65 17.41
CA LEU A 167 4.18 0.60 15.97
C LEU A 167 4.96 -0.55 15.31
N SER A 168 6.18 -0.86 15.76
CA SER A 168 6.96 -1.97 15.22
C SER A 168 6.31 -3.32 15.49
N ILE A 169 5.71 -3.52 16.66
CA ILE A 169 4.92 -4.72 16.98
C ILE A 169 3.70 -4.84 16.05
N VAL A 170 3.00 -3.73 15.79
CA VAL A 170 1.80 -3.71 14.96
C VAL A 170 2.10 -3.93 13.48
N PHE A 171 3.15 -3.28 12.95
CA PHE A 171 3.48 -3.31 11.51
C PHE A 171 4.46 -4.41 11.13
N GLY A 172 5.27 -4.92 12.05
CA GLY A 172 6.25 -5.99 11.80
C GLY A 172 5.65 -7.16 11.02
N PRO A 173 4.53 -7.76 11.48
CA PRO A 173 3.88 -8.85 10.75
C PRO A 173 3.40 -8.47 9.35
N SER A 174 3.08 -7.19 9.07
CA SER A 174 2.63 -6.75 7.74
C SER A 174 3.77 -6.39 6.79
N ILE A 175 4.97 -6.13 7.32
CA ILE A 175 6.17 -5.75 6.55
C ILE A 175 6.97 -6.99 6.14
N PHE A 176 7.00 -8.01 6.99
CA PHE A 176 7.91 -9.15 6.91
C PHE A 176 7.22 -10.52 6.70
N GLN A 177 5.91 -10.57 6.42
CA GLN A 177 5.15 -11.85 6.31
C GLN A 177 5.70 -12.84 5.28
#